data_AF-A0A543YGH6-F1
#
_entry.id   AF-A0A543YGH6-F1
#
_cell.length_a   1.000
_cell.length_b   1.000
_cell.length_c   1.000
_cell.angle_alpha   90.00
_cell.angle_beta   90.00
_cell.angle_gamma   90.00
#
_symmetry.space_group_name_H-M   'P 1'
#
loop_
_entity.id
_entity.type
_entity.pdbx_description
1 polymer ?
#
loop_
_entity_poly.entity_id
_entity_poly.type
_entity_poly.pdbx_seq_one_letter_code
_entity_poly.pdbx_strand_id
1 'polypeptide(L)'
;MATHYCLVENGMEKMLLQWLSEQTSNVYWLADHSTFKQAVANNSGIVFDGTQVVFHGETFAPVMALSPWLVPVSDMVSDIDYECLQQGIFLSCSCPSTELLSHLQSLLIAALEGEEVLFRFYDRQVILPMLDAMRDLERNDFLGPVEKLAAVKQGVFQEWGNTRSFEFIYQPAPWWKIQPYHLMPLYRTEVHAQVLERRFWEKLPYAMEQLDEPHQWIKTILDDAKQANLGHDNAEYLVLNHLWKGSLTTLEQMSDALHLNQQELQEIMQIREKLA
;
A
#
# COMPACT_ATOMS: atom_id res chain seq x y z
N MET A 1 -11.69 -36.76 -5.91
CA MET A 1 -11.39 -35.81 -4.81
C MET A 1 -11.08 -34.43 -5.40
N ALA A 2 -12.10 -33.74 -5.93
CA ALA A 2 -11.94 -32.43 -6.58
C ALA A 2 -13.25 -31.62 -6.49
N THR A 3 -13.85 -31.55 -5.29
CA THR A 3 -15.19 -30.96 -5.13
C THR A 3 -15.37 -30.19 -3.83
N HIS A 4 -14.28 -29.86 -3.13
CA HIS A 4 -14.31 -29.04 -1.91
C HIS A 4 -13.55 -27.71 -2.01
N TYR A 5 -12.79 -27.47 -3.08
CA TYR A 5 -12.12 -26.19 -3.32
C TYR A 5 -12.99 -25.19 -4.12
N CYS A 6 -13.72 -25.65 -5.16
CA CYS A 6 -14.53 -24.74 -5.98
C CYS A 6 -15.71 -24.07 -5.26
N LEU A 7 -16.20 -24.60 -4.13
CA LEU A 7 -17.36 -24.00 -3.43
C LEU A 7 -16.95 -22.83 -2.52
N VAL A 8 -15.70 -22.80 -2.05
CA VAL A 8 -15.18 -21.70 -1.21
C VAL A 8 -14.78 -20.50 -2.09
N GLU A 9 -14.17 -20.76 -3.25
CA GLU A 9 -13.83 -19.74 -4.25
C GLU A 9 -15.10 -19.00 -4.75
N ASN A 10 -16.16 -19.74 -5.09
CA ASN A 10 -17.46 -19.17 -5.49
C ASN A 10 -18.19 -18.37 -4.38
N GLY A 11 -17.81 -18.55 -3.11
CA GLY A 11 -18.43 -17.85 -1.98
C GLY A 11 -17.86 -16.45 -1.78
N MET A 12 -16.55 -16.27 -2.01
CA MET A 12 -15.84 -15.00 -1.85
C MET A 12 -16.06 -14.07 -3.05
N GLU A 13 -16.12 -14.62 -4.28
CA GLU A 13 -16.51 -13.88 -5.48
C GLU A 13 -17.88 -13.18 -5.33
N LYS A 14 -18.79 -13.81 -4.57
CA LYS A 14 -20.13 -13.28 -4.35
C LYS A 14 -20.18 -12.14 -3.35
N MET A 15 -19.22 -12.00 -2.43
CA MET A 15 -19.34 -11.00 -1.36
C MET A 15 -19.26 -9.58 -1.90
N LEU A 16 -18.38 -9.31 -2.87
CA LEU A 16 -18.31 -8.00 -3.51
C LEU A 16 -19.59 -7.70 -4.30
N LEU A 17 -20.05 -8.64 -5.14
CA LEU A 17 -21.27 -8.46 -5.94
C LEU A 17 -22.52 -8.31 -5.05
N GLN A 18 -22.60 -9.08 -3.97
CA GLN A 18 -23.65 -8.97 -2.96
C GLN A 18 -23.60 -7.58 -2.32
N TRP A 19 -22.42 -7.15 -1.85
CA TRP A 19 -22.24 -5.82 -1.27
C TRP A 19 -22.70 -4.72 -2.23
N LEU A 20 -22.33 -4.79 -3.51
CA LEU A 20 -22.76 -3.84 -4.53
C LEU A 20 -24.29 -3.79 -4.68
N SER A 21 -24.97 -4.96 -4.63
CA SER A 21 -26.42 -5.05 -4.72
C SER A 21 -27.16 -4.54 -3.48
N GLU A 22 -26.49 -4.48 -2.33
CA GLU A 22 -27.05 -4.05 -1.05
C GLU A 22 -26.88 -2.53 -0.80
N GLN A 23 -26.13 -1.82 -1.64
CA GLN A 23 -25.92 -0.39 -1.46
C GLN A 23 -27.18 0.42 -1.78
N THR A 24 -27.55 1.32 -0.87
CA THR A 24 -28.63 2.29 -1.06
C THR A 24 -28.15 3.61 -1.65
N SER A 25 -26.86 3.90 -1.50
CA SER A 25 -26.19 5.12 -1.96
C SER A 25 -25.56 4.88 -3.34
N ASN A 26 -25.13 5.95 -4.02
CA ASN A 26 -24.41 5.79 -5.29
C ASN A 26 -23.07 5.10 -5.04
N VAL A 27 -22.72 4.16 -5.92
CA VAL A 27 -21.45 3.44 -5.84
C VAL A 27 -20.57 3.83 -7.03
N TYR A 28 -19.29 4.02 -6.76
CA TYR A 28 -18.28 4.31 -7.75
C TYR A 28 -17.13 3.31 -7.65
N TRP A 29 -16.62 2.90 -8.80
CA TRP A 29 -15.42 2.09 -8.94
C TRP A 29 -14.25 3.01 -9.28
N LEU A 30 -13.30 3.08 -8.35
CA LEU A 30 -12.02 3.74 -8.53
C LEU A 30 -11.00 2.72 -9.03
N ALA A 31 -10.59 2.87 -10.28
CA ALA A 31 -9.64 1.98 -10.94
C ALA A 31 -8.37 2.74 -11.35
N ASP A 32 -7.22 2.11 -11.21
CA ASP A 32 -5.99 2.65 -11.80
C ASP A 32 -6.06 2.62 -13.35
N HIS A 33 -5.12 3.31 -13.99
CA HIS A 33 -5.07 3.38 -15.45
C HIS A 33 -5.05 2.01 -16.13
N SER A 34 -4.27 1.06 -15.60
CA SER A 34 -4.08 -0.25 -16.22
C SER A 34 -5.34 -1.12 -16.13
N THR A 35 -5.97 -1.11 -14.96
CA THR A 35 -7.21 -1.82 -14.65
C THR A 35 -8.37 -1.26 -15.46
N PHE A 36 -8.50 0.07 -15.51
CA PHE A 36 -9.53 0.72 -16.32
C PHE A 36 -9.36 0.42 -17.82
N LYS A 37 -8.12 0.49 -18.33
CA LYS A 37 -7.82 0.17 -19.73
C LYS A 37 -8.18 -1.28 -20.07
N GLN A 38 -7.91 -2.22 -19.16
CA GLN A 38 -8.30 -3.62 -19.32
C GLN A 38 -9.83 -3.78 -19.34
N ALA A 39 -10.55 -3.11 -18.43
CA ALA A 39 -12.02 -3.14 -18.40
C ALA A 39 -12.63 -2.61 -19.70
N VAL A 40 -12.13 -1.48 -20.23
CA VAL A 40 -12.60 -0.93 -21.52
C VAL A 40 -12.30 -1.88 -22.67
N ALA A 41 -11.11 -2.52 -22.69
CA ALA A 41 -10.78 -3.51 -23.71
C ALA A 41 -11.70 -4.73 -23.66
N ASN A 42 -12.04 -5.21 -22.47
CA ASN A 42 -13.01 -6.30 -22.26
C ASN A 42 -14.43 -5.88 -22.66
N ASN A 43 -14.77 -4.59 -22.52
CA ASN A 43 -16.04 -4.02 -22.94
C ASN A 43 -16.05 -3.54 -24.40
N SER A 44 -15.42 -4.29 -25.31
CA SER A 44 -15.37 -3.97 -26.76
C SER A 44 -14.81 -2.58 -27.11
N GLY A 45 -14.03 -1.97 -26.21
CA GLY A 45 -13.50 -0.61 -26.36
C GLY A 45 -14.46 0.51 -25.98
N ILE A 46 -15.64 0.20 -25.44
CA ILE A 46 -16.66 1.18 -25.04
C ILE A 46 -16.33 1.71 -23.65
N VAL A 47 -16.21 3.03 -23.54
CA VAL A 47 -16.07 3.73 -22.27
C VAL A 47 -17.43 3.87 -21.61
N PHE A 48 -17.45 3.69 -20.29
CA PHE A 48 -18.65 3.70 -19.48
C PHE A 48 -19.14 5.12 -19.22
N ASP A 49 -20.46 5.30 -19.19
CA ASP A 49 -21.06 6.63 -19.03
C ASP A 49 -20.72 7.23 -17.66
N GLY A 50 -20.61 8.56 -17.60
CA GLY A 50 -20.26 9.28 -16.38
C GLY A 50 -18.85 9.01 -15.83
N THR A 51 -17.97 8.34 -16.58
CA THR A 51 -16.56 8.14 -16.21
C THR A 51 -15.83 9.47 -16.06
N GLN A 52 -15.10 9.65 -14.96
CA GLN A 52 -14.35 10.87 -14.65
C GLN A 52 -12.85 10.59 -14.43
N VAL A 53 -12.00 11.47 -14.94
CA VAL A 53 -10.55 11.47 -14.70
C VAL A 53 -10.27 12.08 -13.33
N VAL A 54 -9.48 11.40 -12.51
CA VAL A 54 -9.18 11.88 -11.14
C VAL A 54 -8.08 12.93 -11.14
N PHE A 55 -6.99 12.73 -11.89
CA PHE A 55 -5.92 13.73 -11.96
C PHE A 55 -6.42 15.04 -12.57
N HIS A 56 -5.98 16.17 -12.03
CA HIS A 56 -6.38 17.49 -12.52
C HIS A 56 -5.24 18.51 -12.41
N GLY A 57 -5.38 19.63 -13.11
CA GLY A 57 -4.47 20.78 -12.95
C GLY A 57 -3.10 20.60 -13.61
N GLU A 58 -2.33 21.69 -13.65
CA GLU A 58 -1.04 21.75 -14.37
C GLU A 58 0.01 20.80 -13.79
N THR A 59 0.04 20.64 -12.46
CA THR A 59 0.95 19.73 -11.76
C THR A 59 0.88 18.30 -12.32
N PHE A 60 -0.31 17.86 -12.74
CA PHE A 60 -0.53 16.50 -13.24
C PHE A 60 -0.53 16.40 -14.77
N ALA A 61 -0.38 17.52 -15.50
CA ALA A 61 -0.41 17.52 -16.96
C ALA A 61 0.57 16.49 -17.60
N PRO A 62 1.82 16.31 -17.10
CA PRO A 62 2.76 15.33 -17.67
C PRO A 62 2.32 13.87 -17.51
N VAL A 63 1.49 13.57 -16.51
CA VAL A 63 1.07 12.20 -16.14
C VAL A 63 -0.43 11.98 -16.32
N MET A 64 -1.14 12.92 -16.95
CA MET A 64 -2.60 12.86 -17.09
C MET A 64 -3.08 11.61 -17.82
N ALA A 65 -2.30 11.13 -18.79
CA ALA A 65 -2.58 9.89 -19.50
C ALA A 65 -2.57 8.63 -18.61
N LEU A 66 -1.95 8.71 -17.43
CA LEU A 66 -1.83 7.63 -16.44
C LEU A 66 -2.80 7.80 -15.27
N SER A 67 -3.78 8.70 -15.39
CA SER A 67 -4.72 8.98 -14.32
C SER A 67 -5.55 7.76 -13.95
N PRO A 68 -5.88 7.58 -12.65
CA PRO A 68 -6.96 6.69 -12.26
C PRO A 68 -8.31 7.28 -12.65
N TRP A 69 -9.31 6.41 -12.71
CA TRP A 69 -10.64 6.71 -13.22
C TRP A 69 -11.68 6.43 -12.14
N LEU A 70 -12.61 7.36 -11.97
CA LEU A 70 -13.79 7.20 -11.14
C LEU A 70 -14.97 6.87 -12.05
N VAL A 71 -15.55 5.68 -11.88
CA VAL A 71 -16.60 5.18 -12.76
C VAL A 71 -17.86 4.86 -11.97
N PRO A 72 -19.03 5.42 -12.31
CA PRO A 72 -20.28 5.03 -11.68
C PRO A 72 -20.59 3.55 -11.89
N VAL A 73 -20.94 2.82 -10.82
CA VAL A 73 -21.23 1.38 -10.87
C VAL A 73 -22.54 1.06 -11.60
N SER A 74 -23.48 2.01 -11.63
CA SER A 74 -24.81 1.88 -12.27
C SER A 74 -24.75 1.40 -13.73
N ASP A 75 -23.63 1.65 -14.41
CA ASP A 75 -23.46 1.44 -15.85
C ASP A 75 -22.43 0.34 -16.19
N MET A 76 -21.92 -0.39 -15.18
CA MET A 76 -20.61 -1.07 -15.27
C MET A 76 -20.57 -2.56 -14.93
N VAL A 77 -21.25 -2.94 -13.84
CA VAL A 77 -20.87 -4.16 -13.11
C VAL A 77 -21.34 -5.45 -13.80
N SER A 78 -22.26 -5.36 -14.75
CA SER A 78 -22.75 -6.52 -15.51
C SER A 78 -21.79 -6.98 -16.61
N ASP A 79 -20.95 -6.07 -17.12
CA ASP A 79 -20.23 -6.26 -18.39
C ASP A 79 -18.71 -6.43 -18.21
N ILE A 80 -18.21 -6.26 -16.98
CA ILE A 80 -16.80 -6.43 -16.63
C ILE A 80 -16.60 -7.79 -15.97
N ASP A 81 -15.60 -8.52 -16.45
CA ASP A 81 -15.16 -9.77 -15.82
C ASP A 81 -14.74 -9.55 -14.36
N TYR A 82 -15.15 -10.47 -13.47
CA TYR A 82 -14.97 -10.32 -12.04
C TYR A 82 -13.50 -10.16 -11.64
N GLU A 83 -12.58 -10.86 -12.31
CA GLU A 83 -11.14 -10.76 -12.02
C GLU A 83 -10.59 -9.36 -12.26
N CYS A 84 -11.11 -8.66 -13.26
CA CYS A 84 -10.79 -7.27 -13.54
C CYS A 84 -11.49 -6.33 -12.54
N LEU A 85 -12.77 -6.58 -12.27
CA LEU A 85 -13.59 -5.75 -11.38
C LEU A 85 -13.00 -5.68 -9.96
N GLN A 86 -12.56 -6.82 -9.43
CA GLN A 86 -11.93 -6.91 -8.10
C GLN A 86 -10.57 -6.22 -8.00
N GLN A 87 -10.00 -5.75 -9.13
CA GLN A 87 -8.75 -4.99 -9.11
C GLN A 87 -8.91 -3.52 -8.72
N GLY A 88 -10.13 -3.01 -8.56
CA GLY A 88 -10.37 -1.63 -8.12
C GLY A 88 -10.83 -1.49 -6.68
N ILE A 89 -11.18 -0.25 -6.32
CA ILE A 89 -11.70 0.15 -5.01
C ILE A 89 -13.12 0.67 -5.22
N PHE A 90 -14.05 0.30 -4.34
CA PHE A 90 -15.45 0.72 -4.42
C PHE A 90 -15.75 1.75 -3.34
N LEU A 91 -16.45 2.81 -3.73
CA LEU A 91 -16.79 3.93 -2.88
C LEU A 91 -18.30 4.11 -2.90
N SER A 92 -18.95 3.95 -1.75
CA SER A 92 -20.37 4.26 -1.56
C SER A 92 -20.51 5.68 -1.00
N CYS A 93 -21.24 6.56 -1.67
CA CYS A 93 -21.47 7.94 -1.25
C CYS A 93 -22.88 8.41 -1.64
N SER A 94 -23.57 9.11 -0.75
CA SER A 94 -24.80 9.86 -1.09
C SER A 94 -24.53 11.22 -1.75
N CYS A 95 -23.29 11.70 -1.71
CA CYS A 95 -22.85 12.95 -2.33
C CYS A 95 -22.93 12.92 -3.86
N PRO A 96 -23.07 14.09 -4.53
CA PRO A 96 -22.90 14.20 -5.98
C PRO A 96 -21.51 13.73 -6.45
N SER A 97 -21.42 13.16 -7.65
CA SER A 97 -20.13 12.67 -8.22
C SER A 97 -19.04 13.74 -8.28
N THR A 98 -19.41 15.01 -8.50
CA THR A 98 -18.48 16.14 -8.50
C THR A 98 -17.86 16.43 -7.13
N GLU A 99 -18.61 16.21 -6.05
CA GLU A 99 -18.13 16.38 -4.68
C GLU A 99 -17.17 15.24 -4.31
N LEU A 100 -17.54 14.00 -4.64
CA LEU A 100 -16.67 12.84 -4.50
C LEU A 100 -15.36 13.05 -5.28
N LEU A 101 -15.44 13.46 -6.54
CA LEU A 101 -14.28 13.72 -7.37
C LEU A 101 -13.37 14.80 -6.76
N SER A 102 -13.95 15.90 -6.26
CA SER A 102 -13.20 16.98 -5.60
C SER A 102 -12.49 16.49 -4.34
N HIS A 103 -13.14 15.60 -3.56
CA HIS A 103 -12.51 14.97 -2.41
C HIS A 103 -11.32 14.11 -2.81
N LEU A 104 -11.49 13.20 -3.78
CA LEU A 104 -10.41 12.35 -4.27
C LEU A 104 -9.24 13.18 -4.85
N GLN A 105 -9.55 14.27 -5.54
CA GLN A 105 -8.56 15.21 -6.06
C GLN A 105 -7.77 15.90 -4.95
N SER A 106 -8.43 16.26 -3.84
CA SER A 106 -7.76 16.84 -2.67
C SER A 106 -6.79 15.88 -1.97
N LEU A 107 -6.94 14.56 -2.19
CA LEU A 107 -6.05 13.53 -1.64
C LEU A 107 -4.81 13.27 -2.51
N LEU A 108 -4.74 13.82 -3.73
CA LEU A 108 -3.62 13.55 -4.65
C LEU A 108 -2.28 14.05 -4.11
N ILE A 109 -2.28 15.09 -3.27
CA ILE A 109 -1.09 15.60 -2.60
C ILE A 109 -1.30 15.46 -1.09
N ALA A 110 -0.37 14.75 -0.44
CA ALA A 110 -0.35 14.57 1.00
C ALA A 110 0.93 15.18 1.60
N ALA A 111 0.90 15.46 2.89
CA ALA A 111 2.09 15.82 3.64
C ALA A 111 2.77 14.58 4.22
N LEU A 112 4.07 14.42 4.00
CA LEU A 112 4.92 13.38 4.58
C LEU A 112 6.21 14.03 5.09
N GLU A 113 6.45 13.96 6.40
CA GLU A 113 7.67 14.50 7.04
C GLU A 113 7.98 15.98 6.72
N GLY A 114 6.94 16.78 6.49
CA GLY A 114 7.07 18.20 6.17
C GLY A 114 7.15 18.51 4.67
N GLU A 115 7.20 17.49 3.83
CA GLU A 115 7.22 17.61 2.37
C GLU A 115 5.86 17.28 1.75
N GLU A 116 5.60 17.86 0.58
CA GLU A 116 4.43 17.51 -0.25
C GLU A 116 4.77 16.32 -1.16
N VAL A 117 3.95 15.28 -1.10
CA VAL A 117 4.16 14.06 -1.90
C VAL A 117 2.92 13.69 -2.68
N LEU A 118 3.13 13.14 -3.89
CA LEU A 118 2.06 12.48 -4.63
C LEU A 118 1.59 11.26 -3.85
N PHE A 119 0.33 11.27 -3.41
CA PHE A 119 -0.26 10.16 -2.69
C PHE A 119 -1.10 9.29 -3.63
N ARG A 120 -0.63 8.05 -3.82
CA ARG A 120 -1.28 7.05 -4.67
C ARG A 120 -2.41 6.33 -3.93
N PHE A 121 -3.39 7.06 -3.40
CA PHE A 121 -4.52 6.45 -2.67
C PHE A 121 -5.36 5.50 -3.53
N TYR A 122 -5.30 5.61 -4.85
CA TYR A 122 -5.97 4.73 -5.80
C TYR A 122 -5.22 3.41 -6.03
N ASP A 123 -3.97 3.29 -5.57
CA ASP A 123 -3.20 2.06 -5.64
C ASP A 123 -3.54 1.18 -4.44
N ARG A 124 -4.14 0.02 -4.71
CA ARG A 124 -4.54 -0.95 -3.68
C ARG A 124 -3.38 -1.49 -2.87
N GLN A 125 -2.17 -1.57 -3.45
CA GLN A 125 -0.98 -1.99 -2.71
C GLN A 125 -0.51 -0.93 -1.71
N VAL A 126 -0.97 0.32 -1.86
CA VAL A 126 -0.67 1.44 -0.97
C VAL A 126 -1.81 1.65 0.02
N ILE A 127 -3.04 1.87 -0.46
CA ILE A 127 -4.12 2.33 0.42
C ILE A 127 -4.69 1.25 1.32
N LEU A 128 -4.83 0.00 0.86
CA LEU A 128 -5.49 -1.04 1.65
C LEU A 128 -4.68 -1.41 2.91
N PRO A 129 -3.34 -1.53 2.86
CA PRO A 129 -2.55 -1.69 4.08
C PRO A 129 -2.57 -0.43 4.96
N MET A 130 -2.61 0.77 4.38
CA MET A 130 -2.71 2.01 5.16
C MET A 130 -4.04 2.10 5.93
N LEU A 131 -5.16 1.75 5.31
CA LEU A 131 -6.49 1.76 5.93
C LEU A 131 -6.57 0.86 7.18
N ASP A 132 -5.88 -0.28 7.16
CA ASP A 132 -5.78 -1.19 8.31
C ASP A 132 -4.97 -0.59 9.48
N ALA A 133 -4.02 0.30 9.17
CA ALA A 133 -3.22 1.00 10.17
C ALA A 133 -3.82 2.33 10.64
N MET A 134 -4.81 2.87 9.93
CA MET A 134 -5.49 4.11 10.32
C MET A 134 -6.34 3.88 11.57
N ARG A 135 -6.28 4.84 12.50
CA ARG A 135 -7.23 4.88 13.62
C ARG A 135 -8.60 5.28 13.09
N ASP A 136 -9.68 4.92 13.79
CA ASP A 136 -11.05 5.19 13.32
C ASP A 136 -11.30 6.67 12.97
N LEU A 137 -10.81 7.60 13.81
CA LEU A 137 -10.96 9.03 13.53
C LEU A 137 -10.21 9.47 12.27
N GLU A 138 -9.01 8.95 12.05
CA GLU A 138 -8.18 9.24 10.87
C GLU A 138 -8.78 8.65 9.60
N ARG A 139 -9.32 7.43 9.71
CA ARG A 139 -10.04 6.78 8.62
C ARG A 139 -11.28 7.57 8.23
N ASN A 140 -12.04 8.06 9.20
CA ASN A 140 -13.20 8.93 8.94
C ASN A 140 -12.78 10.25 8.28
N ASP A 141 -11.68 10.86 8.73
CA ASP A 141 -11.14 12.07 8.10
C ASP A 141 -10.71 11.77 6.65
N PHE A 142 -9.98 10.67 6.42
CA PHE A 142 -9.54 10.22 5.10
C PHE A 142 -10.71 9.97 4.15
N LEU A 143 -11.76 9.27 4.59
CA LEU A 143 -12.91 8.91 3.76
C LEU A 143 -13.78 10.13 3.39
N GLY A 144 -13.74 11.21 4.16
CA GLY A 144 -14.45 12.46 3.85
C GLY A 144 -15.96 12.22 3.63
N PRO A 145 -16.51 12.45 2.42
CA PRO A 145 -17.92 12.20 2.12
C PRO A 145 -18.24 10.72 1.85
N VAL A 146 -17.23 9.86 1.64
CA VAL A 146 -17.44 8.42 1.39
C VAL A 146 -17.98 7.76 2.65
N GLU A 147 -19.12 7.09 2.53
CA GLU A 147 -19.78 6.35 3.62
C GLU A 147 -19.10 5.02 3.86
N LYS A 148 -18.74 4.33 2.77
CA LYS A 148 -18.08 3.02 2.80
C LYS A 148 -17.08 2.90 1.66
N LEU A 149 -15.93 2.34 1.97
CA LEU A 149 -14.93 1.90 1.02
C LEU A 149 -14.87 0.38 1.08
N ALA A 150 -14.90 -0.29 -0.08
CA ALA A 150 -14.75 -1.73 -0.15
C ALA A 150 -13.73 -2.14 -1.21
N ALA A 151 -13.01 -3.24 -0.97
CA ALA A 151 -12.08 -3.82 -1.92
C ALA A 151 -11.85 -5.30 -1.61
N VAL A 152 -11.40 -6.05 -2.62
CA VAL A 152 -10.84 -7.40 -2.40
C VAL A 152 -9.35 -7.25 -2.10
N LYS A 153 -8.86 -7.79 -0.98
CA LYS A 153 -7.44 -7.78 -0.59
C LYS A 153 -6.98 -9.22 -0.43
N GLN A 154 -6.03 -9.65 -1.27
CA GLN A 154 -5.50 -11.02 -1.27
C GLN A 154 -6.62 -12.07 -1.35
N GLY A 155 -7.61 -11.82 -2.23
CA GLY A 155 -8.80 -12.66 -2.40
C GLY A 155 -9.93 -12.39 -1.39
N VAL A 156 -9.66 -11.73 -0.26
CA VAL A 156 -10.66 -11.52 0.81
C VAL A 156 -11.36 -10.18 0.65
N PHE A 157 -12.70 -10.18 0.64
CA PHE A 157 -13.49 -8.95 0.68
C PHE A 157 -13.30 -8.21 2.00
N GLN A 158 -13.07 -6.90 1.92
CA GLN A 158 -12.93 -6.01 3.08
C GLN A 158 -13.75 -4.73 2.86
N GLU A 159 -14.31 -4.23 3.96
CA GLU A 159 -15.07 -2.97 4.02
C GLU A 159 -14.51 -2.09 5.13
N TRP A 160 -14.40 -0.80 4.85
CA TRP A 160 -14.07 0.25 5.79
C TRP A 160 -15.20 1.29 5.78
N GLY A 161 -15.82 1.50 6.94
CA GLY A 161 -16.90 2.47 7.10
C GLY A 161 -16.41 3.82 7.62
N ASN A 162 -17.12 4.87 7.22
CA ASN A 162 -17.05 6.20 7.80
C ASN A 162 -18.23 6.41 8.75
N THR A 163 -17.93 6.71 10.02
CA THR A 163 -18.97 6.92 11.04
C THR A 163 -19.33 8.40 11.23
N ARG A 164 -18.69 9.31 10.49
CA ARG A 164 -19.00 10.74 10.54
C ARG A 164 -20.02 11.11 9.47
N SER A 165 -21.04 11.87 9.86
CA SER A 165 -21.97 12.52 8.96
C SER A 165 -21.68 14.02 8.95
N PHE A 166 -20.67 14.45 8.19
CA PHE A 166 -20.40 15.87 7.98
C PHE A 166 -20.51 16.20 6.50
N GLU A 167 -20.95 17.42 6.19
CA GLU A 167 -20.83 17.97 4.85
C GLU A 167 -19.35 18.03 4.45
N PHE A 168 -19.04 17.69 3.20
CA PHE A 168 -17.67 17.82 2.69
C PHE A 168 -17.23 19.28 2.72
N ILE A 169 -16.08 19.53 3.33
CA ILE A 169 -15.40 20.83 3.28
C ILE A 169 -14.16 20.66 2.43
N TYR A 170 -14.17 21.27 1.24
CA TYR A 170 -13.00 21.29 0.34
C TYR A 170 -11.77 21.84 1.05
N GLN A 171 -10.64 21.14 0.91
CA GLN A 171 -9.37 21.48 1.53
C GLN A 171 -8.35 21.87 0.44
N PRO A 172 -7.91 23.14 0.36
CA PRO A 172 -7.03 23.63 -0.71
C PRO A 172 -5.55 23.33 -0.51
N ALA A 173 -5.11 22.93 0.69
CA ALA A 173 -3.73 22.56 1.00
C ALA A 173 -3.65 21.05 1.30
N PRO A 174 -2.45 20.43 1.28
CA PRO A 174 -2.28 19.03 1.67
C PRO A 174 -2.72 18.83 3.13
N TRP A 175 -3.95 18.39 3.29
CA TRP A 175 -4.61 18.24 4.58
C TRP A 175 -4.38 16.83 5.13
N TRP A 176 -4.27 15.84 4.24
CA TRP A 176 -3.94 14.48 4.61
C TRP A 176 -2.46 14.40 4.99
N LYS A 177 -2.19 14.04 6.25
CA LYS A 177 -0.85 13.89 6.80
C LYS A 177 -0.54 12.42 6.99
N ILE A 178 0.31 11.87 6.13
CA ILE A 178 0.77 10.50 6.26
C ILE A 178 1.63 10.39 7.52
N GLN A 179 1.23 9.50 8.42
CA GLN A 179 1.96 9.21 9.64
C GLN A 179 2.87 7.99 9.43
N PRO A 180 4.01 7.90 10.15
CA PRO A 180 4.94 6.78 10.00
C PRO A 180 4.28 5.39 10.16
N TYR A 181 3.32 5.24 11.09
CA TYR A 181 2.63 3.96 11.29
C TYR A 181 1.67 3.59 10.14
N HIS A 182 1.21 4.55 9.33
CA HIS A 182 0.45 4.22 8.11
C HIS A 182 1.34 3.47 7.11
N LEU A 183 2.65 3.73 7.11
CA LEU A 183 3.60 3.13 6.18
C LEU A 183 4.16 1.78 6.67
N MET A 184 4.05 1.46 7.96
CA MET A 184 4.57 0.20 8.53
C MET A 184 4.06 -1.05 7.79
N PRO A 185 2.76 -1.18 7.44
CA PRO A 185 2.27 -2.33 6.68
C PRO A 185 2.82 -2.44 5.25
N LEU A 186 3.33 -1.34 4.70
CA LEU A 186 3.92 -1.28 3.35
C LEU A 186 5.38 -1.76 3.33
N TYR A 187 5.97 -2.04 4.49
CA TYR A 187 7.34 -2.51 4.59
C TYR A 187 7.56 -3.86 3.89
N ARG A 188 8.43 -3.84 2.87
CA ARG A 188 8.83 -4.99 2.05
C ARG A 188 10.28 -5.38 2.35
N THR A 189 10.46 -6.54 2.96
CA THR A 189 11.77 -7.12 3.27
C THR A 189 12.61 -7.37 2.02
N GLU A 190 11.97 -7.71 0.90
CA GLU A 190 12.62 -7.84 -0.42
C GLU A 190 13.38 -6.57 -0.84
N VAL A 191 12.70 -5.43 -0.83
CA VAL A 191 13.27 -4.14 -1.24
C VAL A 191 14.36 -3.72 -0.26
N HIS A 192 14.12 -3.93 1.04
CA HIS A 192 15.10 -3.59 2.06
C HIS A 192 16.36 -4.45 1.95
N ALA A 193 16.21 -5.76 1.69
CA ALA A 193 17.34 -6.66 1.45
C ALA A 193 18.18 -6.20 0.26
N GLN A 194 17.54 -5.77 -0.83
CA GLN A 194 18.24 -5.24 -2.01
C GLN A 194 19.06 -3.98 -1.69
N VAL A 195 18.51 -3.07 -0.88
CA VAL A 195 19.20 -1.85 -0.45
C VAL A 195 20.41 -2.18 0.43
N LEU A 196 20.23 -3.06 1.42
CA LEU A 196 21.31 -3.50 2.31
C LEU A 196 22.40 -4.25 1.55
N GLU A 197 22.02 -5.19 0.68
CA GLU A 197 22.97 -5.94 -0.16
C GLU A 197 23.87 -4.99 -0.96
N ARG A 198 23.28 -4.00 -1.63
CA ARG A 198 24.04 -3.01 -2.40
C ARG A 198 24.99 -2.22 -1.49
N ARG A 199 24.52 -1.77 -0.33
CA ARG A 199 25.33 -1.01 0.63
C ARG A 199 26.47 -1.87 1.19
N PHE A 200 26.23 -3.14 1.47
CA PHE A 200 27.25 -4.05 1.98
C PHE A 200 28.27 -4.45 0.93
N TRP A 201 27.89 -4.63 -0.34
CA TRP A 201 28.86 -4.80 -1.41
C TRP A 201 29.75 -3.55 -1.57
N GLU A 202 29.20 -2.36 -1.37
CA GLU A 202 29.97 -1.12 -1.42
C GLU A 202 30.93 -0.96 -0.23
N LYS A 203 30.48 -1.24 0.99
CA LYS A 203 31.22 -0.92 2.23
C LYS A 203 31.96 -2.11 2.85
N LEU A 204 31.45 -3.32 2.67
CA LEU A 204 31.91 -4.56 3.30
C LEU A 204 32.10 -5.70 2.26
N PRO A 205 32.77 -5.47 1.11
CA PRO A 205 32.84 -6.47 0.04
C PRO A 205 33.43 -7.81 0.49
N TYR A 206 34.47 -7.79 1.34
CA TYR A 206 35.08 -9.01 1.85
C TYR A 206 34.14 -9.85 2.73
N ALA A 207 33.23 -9.21 3.46
CA ALA A 207 32.21 -9.91 4.24
C ALA A 207 31.18 -10.55 3.32
N MET A 208 30.78 -9.82 2.26
CA MET A 208 29.80 -10.28 1.27
C MET A 208 30.30 -11.44 0.42
N GLU A 209 31.60 -11.48 0.09
CA GLU A 209 32.23 -12.60 -0.62
C GLU A 209 32.15 -13.94 0.15
N GLN A 210 31.92 -13.89 1.47
CA GLN A 210 31.82 -15.08 2.32
C GLN A 210 30.40 -15.62 2.44
N LEU A 211 29.40 -14.91 1.89
CA LEU A 211 28.00 -15.31 1.93
C LEU A 211 27.59 -16.02 0.64
N ASP A 212 26.94 -17.17 0.79
CA ASP A 212 26.19 -17.78 -0.30
C ASP A 212 24.85 -17.05 -0.47
N GLU A 213 24.53 -16.67 -1.71
CA GLU A 213 23.30 -15.96 -2.07
C GLU A 213 22.97 -14.76 -1.14
N PRO A 214 23.81 -13.71 -1.11
CA PRO A 214 23.73 -12.65 -0.08
C PRO A 214 22.36 -11.98 0.02
N HIS A 215 21.68 -11.76 -1.11
CA HIS A 215 20.32 -11.23 -1.14
C HIS A 215 19.35 -12.05 -0.28
N GLN A 216 19.28 -13.37 -0.55
CA GLN A 216 18.36 -14.28 0.11
C GLN A 216 18.73 -14.43 1.60
N TRP A 217 20.02 -14.44 1.90
CA TRP A 217 20.52 -14.48 3.28
C TRP A 217 20.07 -13.26 4.09
N ILE A 218 20.22 -12.04 3.55
CA ILE A 218 19.77 -10.80 4.21
C ILE A 218 18.24 -10.82 4.38
N LYS A 219 17.53 -11.17 3.31
CA LYS A 219 16.07 -11.21 3.30
C LYS A 219 15.51 -12.13 4.37
N THR A 220 16.06 -13.33 4.53
CA THR A 220 15.60 -14.29 5.56
C THR A 220 15.71 -13.69 6.96
N ILE A 221 16.80 -12.99 7.28
CA ILE A 221 16.97 -12.35 8.58
C ILE A 221 15.97 -11.20 8.78
N LEU A 222 15.72 -10.41 7.73
CA LEU A 222 14.71 -9.35 7.78
C LEU A 222 13.28 -9.91 7.93
N ASP A 223 12.98 -11.05 7.31
CA ASP A 223 11.70 -11.75 7.47
C ASP A 223 11.53 -12.26 8.91
N ASP A 224 12.58 -12.82 9.52
CA ASP A 224 12.57 -13.26 10.92
C ASP A 224 12.36 -12.06 11.87
N ALA A 225 13.07 -10.95 11.63
CA ALA A 225 12.91 -9.72 12.40
C ALA A 225 11.48 -9.15 12.28
N LYS A 226 10.90 -9.18 11.08
CA LYS A 226 9.51 -8.76 10.83
C LYS A 226 8.52 -9.66 11.56
N GLN A 227 8.71 -10.98 11.55
CA GLN A 227 7.87 -11.92 12.31
C GLN A 227 7.95 -11.69 13.82
N ALA A 228 9.12 -11.27 14.32
CA ALA A 228 9.33 -10.88 15.70
C ALA A 228 8.83 -9.45 16.04
N ASN A 229 8.21 -8.74 15.09
CA ASN A 229 7.79 -7.33 15.22
C ASN A 229 8.92 -6.38 15.65
N LEU A 230 10.16 -6.66 15.25
CA LEU A 230 11.25 -5.71 15.44
C LEU A 230 11.07 -4.49 14.52
N GLY A 231 11.39 -3.30 15.05
CA GLY A 231 11.49 -2.09 14.23
C GLY A 231 12.58 -2.19 13.16
N HIS A 232 12.53 -1.32 12.15
CA HIS A 232 13.43 -1.40 11.00
C HIS A 232 14.92 -1.31 11.39
N ASP A 233 15.30 -0.36 12.24
CA ASP A 233 16.68 -0.21 12.73
C ASP A 233 17.15 -1.49 13.44
N ASN A 234 16.29 -2.08 14.26
CA ASN A 234 16.58 -3.33 14.97
C ASN A 234 16.74 -4.51 14.00
N ALA A 235 15.98 -4.54 12.90
CA ALA A 235 16.14 -5.54 11.85
C ALA A 235 17.49 -5.39 11.13
N GLU A 236 17.93 -4.15 10.84
CA GLU A 236 19.26 -3.89 10.27
C GLU A 236 20.38 -4.28 11.23
N TYR A 237 20.26 -3.96 12.53
CA TYR A 237 21.22 -4.40 13.54
C TYR A 237 21.29 -5.91 13.65
N LEU A 238 20.17 -6.62 13.49
CA LEU A 238 20.15 -8.07 13.45
C LEU A 238 20.91 -8.60 12.23
N VAL A 239 20.72 -8.02 11.05
CA VAL A 239 21.49 -8.39 9.85
C VAL A 239 22.99 -8.17 10.06
N LEU A 240 23.39 -7.00 10.59
CA LEU A 240 24.79 -6.69 10.88
C LEU A 240 25.38 -7.62 11.94
N ASN A 241 24.62 -7.98 12.97
CA ASN A 241 25.03 -8.96 13.97
C ASN A 241 25.30 -10.32 13.32
N HIS A 242 24.39 -10.79 12.47
CA HIS A 242 24.57 -12.05 11.74
C HIS A 242 25.79 -11.99 10.81
N LEU A 243 26.03 -10.86 10.14
CA LEU A 243 27.16 -10.68 9.24
C LEU A 243 28.49 -10.69 10.01
N TRP A 244 28.52 -10.02 11.17
CA TRP A 244 29.67 -10.03 12.06
C TRP A 244 29.97 -11.43 12.62
N LYS A 245 28.94 -12.19 13.00
CA LYS A 245 29.12 -13.56 13.52
C LYS A 245 29.44 -14.59 12.43
N GLY A 246 28.98 -14.33 11.20
CA GLY A 246 29.11 -15.25 10.06
C GLY A 246 30.30 -14.96 9.14
N SER A 247 31.03 -13.85 9.33
CA SER A 247 32.19 -13.49 8.52
C SER A 247 33.45 -13.29 9.36
N LEU A 248 34.59 -13.21 8.69
CA LEU A 248 35.88 -12.87 9.31
C LEU A 248 36.05 -11.36 9.60
N THR A 249 35.03 -10.54 9.35
CA THR A 249 35.07 -9.08 9.58
C THR A 249 34.99 -8.77 11.06
N THR A 250 35.89 -7.94 11.58
CA THR A 250 35.84 -7.51 12.98
C THR A 250 34.77 -6.43 13.20
N LEU A 251 34.31 -6.28 14.45
CA LEU A 251 33.34 -5.23 14.79
C LEU A 251 33.91 -3.81 14.53
N GLU A 252 35.21 -3.62 14.74
CA GLU A 252 35.93 -2.37 14.45
C GLU A 252 35.94 -2.06 12.95
N GLN A 253 36.27 -3.05 12.11
CA GLN A 253 36.22 -2.90 10.65
C GLN A 253 34.82 -2.56 10.16
N MET A 254 33.79 -3.21 10.72
CA MET A 254 32.40 -2.93 10.40
C MET A 254 31.98 -1.52 10.84
N SER A 255 32.38 -1.12 12.05
CA SER A 255 32.15 0.22 12.59
C SER A 255 32.73 1.30 11.70
N ASP A 256 33.99 1.14 11.29
CA ASP A 256 34.71 2.11 10.49
C ASP A 256 34.10 2.24 9.09
N ALA A 257 33.76 1.10 8.46
CA ALA A 257 33.22 1.06 7.11
C ALA A 257 31.80 1.64 7.00
N LEU A 258 30.98 1.48 8.04
CA LEU A 258 29.59 1.94 8.08
C LEU A 258 29.39 3.23 8.88
N HIS A 259 30.46 3.76 9.49
CA HIS A 259 30.46 4.92 10.39
C HIS A 259 29.51 4.75 11.58
N LEU A 260 29.51 3.56 12.19
CA LEU A 260 28.64 3.25 13.33
C LEU A 260 29.12 3.99 14.58
N ASN A 261 28.18 4.52 15.34
CA ASN A 261 28.44 5.11 16.64
C ASN A 261 28.44 4.03 17.75
N GLN A 262 28.88 4.42 18.96
CA GLN A 262 29.01 3.49 20.08
C GLN A 262 27.67 2.84 20.50
N GLN A 263 26.56 3.58 20.39
CA GLN A 263 25.23 3.06 20.70
C GLN A 263 24.80 2.00 19.69
N GLU A 264 24.98 2.27 18.39
CA GLU A 264 24.68 1.32 17.31
C GLU A 264 25.49 0.02 17.45
N LEU A 265 26.76 0.12 17.81
CA LEU A 265 27.60 -1.06 18.07
C LEU A 265 27.08 -1.90 19.25
N GLN A 266 26.68 -1.26 20.35
CA GLN A 266 26.10 -1.95 21.50
C GLN A 266 24.80 -2.65 21.13
N GLU A 267 23.94 -1.98 20.36
CA GLU A 267 22.69 -2.54 19.85
C GLU A 267 22.94 -3.76 18.97
N ILE A 268 23.87 -3.67 18.01
CA ILE A 268 24.28 -4.81 17.17
C ILE A 268 24.78 -5.98 18.05
N MET A 269 25.55 -5.73 19.10
CA MET A 269 26.06 -6.81 19.96
C MET A 269 24.95 -7.52 20.74
N GLN A 270 23.91 -6.80 21.16
CA GLN A 270 22.88 -7.27 22.09
C GLN A 270 21.54 -7.62 21.42
N ILE A 271 21.35 -7.30 20.13
CA ILE A 271 20.06 -7.42 19.44
C ILE A 271 19.40 -8.81 19.55
N ARG A 272 20.20 -9.88 19.64
CA ARG A 272 19.68 -11.25 19.81
C ARG A 272 19.04 -11.49 21.18
N GLU A 273 19.42 -10.73 22.21
CA GLU A 273 18.79 -10.78 23.54
C GLU A 273 17.37 -10.22 23.50
N LYS A 274 17.06 -9.35 22.52
CA LYS A 274 15.70 -8.80 22.31
C LYS A 274 14.78 -9.78 21.56
N LEU A 275 15.32 -10.91 21.07
CA LEU A 275 14.58 -11.98 20.39
C LEU A 275 14.26 -13.18 21.30
N ALA A 276 14.78 -13.19 22.54
CA ALA A 276 14.61 -14.27 23.53
C ALA A 276 13.51 -13.92 24.56
#